data_AF-A0A1G4S6U9-F1
#
_entry.id   AF-A0A1G4S6U9-F1
#
_cell.length_a   1.000
_cell.length_b   1.000
_cell.length_c   1.000
_cell.angle_alpha   90.00
_cell.angle_beta   90.00
_cell.angle_gamma   90.00
#
_symmetry.space_group_name_H-M   'P 1'
#
loop_
_entity.id
_entity.type
_entity.pdbx_description
1 polymer ?
#
loop_
_entity_poly.entity_id
_entity_poly.type
_entity_poly.pdbx_seq_one_letter_code
_entity_poly.pdbx_strand_id
1 'polypeptide(L)'
;MRRVARKRKVKMSFVPAIISIALIVVIVLIITRFNDIMQQRERIVSESRQLSLQEESLKARLENLQFMAGGANDAAKVENIARGQLDMVYPGEIIFRVSGE
;
A
#
# COMPACT_ATOMS: atom_id res chain seq x y z
N MET A 1 11.49 37.45 71.35
CA MET A 1 12.31 37.83 70.19
C MET A 1 12.01 36.90 69.00
N ARG A 2 11.29 37.37 67.96
CA ARG A 2 11.01 36.57 66.75
C ARG A 2 11.98 36.98 65.63
N ARG A 3 12.89 36.09 65.23
CA ARG A 3 13.75 36.28 64.06
C ARG A 3 12.95 35.96 62.80
N VAL A 4 12.58 36.98 62.04
CA VAL A 4 11.94 36.82 60.73
C VAL A 4 13.02 36.43 59.72
N ALA A 5 12.98 35.18 59.25
CA ALA A 5 13.87 34.70 58.20
C ALA A 5 13.54 35.42 56.88
N ARG A 6 14.38 36.37 56.47
CA ARG A 6 14.28 37.01 55.15
C ARG A 6 14.57 35.96 54.06
N LYS A 7 13.55 35.54 53.33
CA LYS A 7 13.71 34.76 52.10
C LYS A 7 14.48 35.61 51.08
N ARG A 8 15.74 35.27 50.81
CA ARG A 8 16.52 35.87 49.72
C ARG A 8 15.83 35.52 48.40
N LYS A 9 15.28 36.52 47.71
CA LYS A 9 14.81 36.36 46.33
C LYS A 9 16.05 36.14 45.46
N VAL A 10 16.21 34.93 44.96
CA VAL A 10 17.25 34.60 43.98
C VAL A 10 16.91 35.36 42.70
N LYS A 11 17.70 36.39 42.37
CA LYS A 11 17.59 37.07 41.08
C LYS A 11 18.20 36.12 40.05
N MET A 12 17.36 35.49 39.24
CA MET A 12 17.81 34.71 38.09
C MET A 12 18.65 35.62 37.20
N SER A 13 19.91 35.28 36.98
CA SER A 13 20.75 36.01 36.03
C SER A 13 20.18 35.79 34.62
N PHE A 14 20.08 36.86 33.82
CA PHE A 14 19.48 36.80 32.47
C PHE A 14 20.29 35.90 31.50
N VAL A 15 21.60 35.79 31.72
CA VAL A 15 22.51 35.05 30.85
C VAL A 15 22.21 33.54 30.80
N PRO A 16 22.10 32.81 31.92
CA PRO A 16 21.75 31.39 31.88
C PRO A 16 20.33 31.13 31.35
N ALA A 17 19.40 32.09 31.53
CA ALA A 17 18.05 31.97 30.98
C ALA A 17 18.06 31.97 29.44
N ILE A 18 18.80 32.88 28.81
CA ILE A 18 18.91 32.97 27.35
C ILE A 18 19.57 31.72 26.77
N ILE A 19 20.63 31.21 27.41
CA ILE A 19 21.30 29.97 26.99
C ILE A 19 20.34 28.79 27.06
N SER A 20 19.55 28.68 28.13
CA SER A 20 18.57 27.60 28.27
C SER A 20 17.49 27.62 27.18
N ILE A 21 17.04 28.82 26.80
CA ILE A 21 16.04 28.99 25.72
C ILE A 21 16.63 28.59 24.38
N ALA A 22 17.86 29.02 24.08
CA ALA A 22 18.55 28.66 22.84
C ALA A 22 18.73 27.14 22.71
N LEU A 23 19.08 26.47 23.82
CA LEU A 23 19.26 25.01 23.85
C LEU A 23 17.94 24.28 23.60
N ILE A 24 16.84 24.74 24.19
CA ILE A 24 15.50 24.17 23.95
C ILE A 24 15.11 24.31 22.48
N VAL A 25 15.34 25.47 21.86
CA VAL A 25 15.03 25.69 20.44
C VAL A 25 15.81 24.72 19.55
N VAL A 26 17.10 24.50 19.83
CA VAL A 26 17.93 23.53 19.09
C VAL A 26 17.40 22.11 19.24
N ILE A 27 17.03 21.71 20.46
CA ILE A 27 16.45 20.38 20.73
C ILE A 27 15.15 20.19 19.94
N VAL A 28 14.25 21.19 19.97
CA VAL A 28 12.98 21.13 19.24
C VAL A 28 13.21 20.97 17.74
N LEU A 29 14.14 21.74 17.16
CA LEU A 29 14.48 21.62 15.73
C LEU A 29 14.99 20.22 15.36
N ILE A 30 15.82 19.62 16.21
CA ILE A 30 16.33 18.26 15.98
C ILE A 30 15.18 17.25 16.03
N ILE A 31 14.27 17.36 17.01
CA ILE A 31 13.12 16.47 17.15
C ILE A 31 12.19 16.59 15.93
N THR A 32 11.86 17.81 15.50
CA THR A 32 11.00 18.02 14.33
C THR A 32 11.61 17.40 13.09
N ARG A 33 12.91 17.64 12.84
CA ARG A 33 13.62 17.05 11.69
C ARG A 33 13.68 15.52 11.75
N PHE A 34 13.88 14.96 12.93
CA PHE A 34 13.91 13.51 13.11
C PHE A 34 12.54 12.87 12.82
N ASN A 35 11.46 13.50 13.30
CA ASN A 35 10.10 13.04 13.02
C ASN A 35 9.76 13.12 11.53
N ASP A 36 10.13 14.19 10.84
CA ASP A 36 9.91 14.32 9.39
C ASP A 36 10.62 13.19 8.62
N ILE A 37 11.87 12.89 8.98
CA ILE A 37 12.64 11.81 8.34
C ILE A 37 11.98 10.45 8.61
N MET A 38 11.49 10.21 9.83
CA MET A 38 10.81 8.95 10.15
C MET A 38 9.50 8.79 9.38
N GLN A 39 8.69 9.84 9.27
CA GLN A 39 7.47 9.81 8.47
C GLN A 39 7.77 9.57 6.99
N GLN A 40 8.82 10.17 6.44
CA GLN A 40 9.24 9.92 5.05
C GLN A 40 9.68 8.46 4.85
N ARG A 41 10.44 7.89 5.79
CA ARG A 41 10.81 6.47 5.74
C ARG A 41 9.60 5.55 5.78
N GLU A 42 8.65 5.82 6.67
CA GLU A 42 7.44 5.03 6.78
C GLU A 42 6.61 5.08 5.50
N ARG A 43 6.47 6.27 4.89
CA ARG A 43 5.82 6.42 3.58
C ARG A 43 6.52 5.60 2.51
N ILE A 44 7.84 5.72 2.36
CA ILE A 44 8.60 4.99 1.35
C ILE A 44 8.46 3.47 1.54
N VAL A 45 8.49 2.98 2.78
CA VAL A 45 8.29 1.56 3.08
C VAL A 45 6.87 1.12 2.71
N SER A 46 5.87 1.94 3.02
CA SER A 46 4.47 1.65 2.66
C SER A 46 4.26 1.64 1.15
N GLU A 47 4.86 2.58 0.42
CA GLU A 47 4.80 2.65 -1.04
C GLU A 47 5.51 1.46 -1.67
N SER A 48 6.70 1.11 -1.19
CA SER A 48 7.44 -0.07 -1.65
C SER A 48 6.62 -1.36 -1.49
N ARG A 49 5.93 -1.53 -0.35
CA ARG A 49 5.05 -2.68 -0.10
C ARG A 49 3.81 -2.65 -1.00
N GLN A 50 3.24 -1.48 -1.27
CA GLN A 50 2.11 -1.37 -2.19
C GLN A 50 2.52 -1.69 -3.63
N LEU A 51 3.70 -1.25 -4.05
CA LEU A 51 4.29 -1.57 -5.35
C LEU A 51 4.53 -3.07 -5.50
N SER A 52 5.09 -3.74 -4.49
CA SER A 52 5.31 -5.19 -4.56
C SER A 52 4.00 -5.97 -4.66
N LEU A 53 2.98 -5.58 -3.90
CA LEU A 53 1.64 -6.21 -3.99
C LEU A 53 0.99 -5.97 -5.36
N GLN A 54 1.18 -4.78 -5.94
CA GLN A 54 0.70 -4.49 -7.29
C GLN A 54 1.40 -5.36 -8.33
N GLU A 55 2.73 -5.51 -8.23
CA GLU A 55 3.51 -6.37 -9.12
C GLU A 55 3.06 -7.84 -9.04
N GLU A 56 2.88 -8.38 -7.85
CA GLU A 56 2.33 -9.73 -7.64
C GLU A 56 0.94 -9.89 -8.25
N SER A 57 0.06 -8.90 -8.05
CA SER A 57 -1.29 -8.92 -8.62
C SER A 57 -1.28 -8.87 -10.16
N LEU A 58 -0.36 -8.10 -10.74
CA LEU A 58 -0.21 -7.99 -12.19
C LEU A 58 0.34 -9.30 -12.77
N LYS A 59 1.33 -9.90 -12.10
CA LYS A 59 1.89 -11.19 -12.49
C LYS A 59 0.83 -12.29 -12.46
N ALA A 60 0.02 -12.34 -11.40
CA ALA A 60 -1.10 -13.27 -11.30
C ALA A 60 -2.15 -13.04 -12.41
N ARG A 61 -2.43 -11.78 -12.77
CA ARG A 61 -3.33 -11.47 -13.91
C ARG A 61 -2.74 -11.91 -15.23
N LEU A 62 -1.44 -11.70 -15.46
CA LEU A 62 -0.75 -12.14 -16.67
C LEU A 62 -0.76 -13.66 -16.78
N GLU A 63 -0.51 -14.39 -15.69
CA GLU A 63 -0.58 -15.85 -15.66
C GLU A 63 -1.99 -16.35 -15.98
N ASN A 64 -3.03 -15.76 -15.38
CA ASN A 64 -4.42 -16.07 -15.72
C ASN A 64 -4.74 -15.79 -17.19
N LEU A 65 -4.30 -14.65 -17.73
CA LEU A 65 -4.50 -14.32 -19.14
C LEU A 65 -3.74 -15.27 -20.07
N GLN A 66 -2.53 -15.69 -19.72
CA GLN A 66 -1.78 -16.70 -20.47
C GLN A 66 -2.45 -18.07 -20.41
N PHE A 67 -2.98 -18.47 -19.25
CA PHE A 67 -3.77 -19.69 -19.12
C PHE A 67 -5.04 -19.65 -19.97
N MET A 68 -5.75 -18.51 -19.96
CA MET A 68 -6.93 -18.29 -20.81
C MET A 68 -6.56 -18.26 -22.29
N ALA A 69 -5.46 -17.61 -22.68
CA ALA A 69 -4.99 -17.55 -24.06
C ALA A 69 -4.51 -18.93 -24.55
N GLY A 70 -3.81 -19.69 -23.70
CA GLY A 70 -3.44 -21.08 -23.97
C GLY A 70 -4.65 -21.99 -24.10
N GLY A 71 -5.69 -21.78 -23.29
CA GLY A 71 -6.96 -22.49 -23.39
C GLY A 71 -7.85 -22.05 -24.58
N ALA A 72 -7.71 -20.81 -25.06
CA ALA A 72 -8.44 -20.27 -26.21
C ALA A 72 -7.80 -20.68 -27.55
N ASN A 73 -6.47 -20.86 -27.58
CA ASN A 73 -5.76 -21.40 -28.74
C ASN A 73 -5.87 -22.93 -28.88
N ASP A 74 -6.38 -23.61 -27.85
CA ASP A 74 -6.64 -25.04 -27.89
C ASP A 74 -7.98 -25.29 -28.60
N ALA A 75 -7.94 -25.37 -29.93
CA ALA A 75 -9.11 -25.52 -30.80
C ALA A 75 -10.05 -26.65 -30.32
N ALA A 76 -9.49 -27.72 -29.73
CA ALA A 76 -10.24 -28.85 -29.16
C ALA A 76 -11.09 -28.47 -27.93
N LYS A 77 -10.67 -27.50 -27.11
CA LYS A 77 -11.46 -27.00 -25.98
C LYS A 77 -12.58 -26.09 -26.43
N VAL A 78 -12.30 -25.20 -27.39
CA VAL A 78 -13.33 -24.33 -28.00
C VAL A 78 -14.40 -25.18 -28.68
N GLU A 79 -13.99 -26.20 -29.42
CA GLU A 79 -14.88 -27.15 -30.08
C GLU A 79 -15.70 -27.99 -29.09
N ASN A 80 -15.12 -28.45 -27.98
CA ASN A 80 -15.87 -29.18 -26.94
C ASN A 80 -16.89 -28.30 -26.20
N ILE A 81 -16.56 -27.03 -25.92
CA ILE A 81 -17.52 -26.08 -25.33
C ILE A 81 -18.63 -25.75 -26.32
N ALA A 82 -18.28 -25.52 -27.59
CA ALA A 82 -19.24 -25.30 -28.66
C ALA A 82 -20.17 -26.50 -28.83
N ARG A 83 -19.65 -27.75 -28.80
CA ARG A 83 -20.46 -28.98 -28.85
C ARG A 83 -21.53 -29.02 -27.75
N GLY A 84 -21.16 -28.66 -26.53
CA GLY A 84 -22.08 -28.67 -25.39
C GLY A 84 -23.16 -27.59 -25.46
N GLN A 85 -22.87 -26.42 -26.04
CA GLN A 85 -23.83 -25.32 -26.13
C GLN A 85 -24.68 -25.34 -27.42
N LEU A 86 -24.16 -25.89 -28.52
CA LEU A 86 -24.84 -25.99 -29.82
C LEU A 86 -25.45 -27.37 -30.07
N ASP A 87 -25.46 -28.26 -29.05
CA ASP A 87 -25.94 -29.65 -29.12
C ASP A 87 -25.39 -30.40 -30.35
N MET A 88 -24.10 -30.17 -30.67
CA MET A 88 -23.45 -30.76 -31.84
C MET A 88 -22.92 -32.16 -31.51
N VAL A 89 -23.21 -33.14 -32.37
CA VAL A 89 -22.80 -34.54 -32.20
C VAL A 89 -21.45 -34.83 -32.86
N TYR A 90 -21.11 -34.12 -33.95
CA TYR A 90 -19.87 -34.27 -34.73
C TYR A 90 -19.18 -32.92 -35.02
N PRO A 91 -17.84 -32.92 -35.25
CA PRO A 91 -17.09 -31.74 -35.67
C PRO A 91 -17.66 -31.09 -36.93
N GLY A 92 -18.07 -29.82 -36.83
CA GLY A 92 -18.50 -29.03 -37.99
C GLY A 92 -19.95 -29.22 -38.46
N GLU A 93 -20.79 -29.99 -37.76
CA GLU A 93 -22.23 -30.09 -38.05
C GLU A 93 -23.08 -29.44 -36.94
N ILE A 94 -23.80 -28.37 -37.30
CA ILE A 94 -24.82 -27.76 -36.44
C ILE A 94 -26.17 -28.42 -36.76
N ILE A 95 -26.65 -29.28 -35.86
CA ILE A 95 -28.02 -29.84 -35.97
C ILE A 95 -28.96 -28.83 -35.33
N PHE A 96 -29.54 -27.93 -36.13
CA PHE A 96 -30.66 -27.11 -35.67
C PHE A 96 -31.84 -28.04 -35.37
N ARG A 97 -32.07 -28.36 -34.09
CA ARG A 97 -33.39 -28.86 -33.67
C ARG A 97 -34.36 -27.71 -33.81
N VAL A 98 -35.02 -27.64 -34.97
CA VAL A 98 -36.26 -26.90 -35.11
C VAL A 98 -37.28 -27.63 -34.23
N SER A 99 -37.33 -27.28 -32.94
CA SER A 99 -38.53 -27.52 -32.15
C SER A 99 -39.62 -26.67 -32.79
N GLY A 100 -40.47 -27.32 -33.57
CA GLY A 100 -41.73 -26.73 -33.97
C GLY A 100 -42.62 -26.62 -32.75
N GLU A 101 -42.78 -25.39 -32.26
CA GLU A 101 -44.03 -24.89 -31.68
C GLU A 101 -44.37 -23.57 -32.40
#